data_AF-A0A519QC88-F1
#
_entry.id   AF-A0A519QC88-F1
#
_cell.length_a   1.000
_cell.length_b   1.000
_cell.length_c   1.000
_cell.angle_alpha   90.00
_cell.angle_beta   90.00
_cell.angle_gamma   90.00
#
_symmetry.space_group_name_H-M   'P 1'
#
loop_
_entity.id
_entity.type
_entity.pdbx_description
1 polymer ?
#
loop_
_entity_poly.entity_id
_entity_poly.type
_entity_poly.pdbx_seq_one_letter_code
_entity_poly.pdbx_strand_id
1 'polypeptide(L)'
;GGNIHLESKEGEGSTFTLTIPADFNDKNEIVIPEVIQKPQEETVQTVKEERFIVSKIPADVADDRDNITTLDKTILIIEDDTFFAKTLLDFARKRDYKGLVAVRGDVGIEMALKYNPLAILLDIQLPIKDGWQVMDELKSNPLTRHIPVHIMSSLSAKRESLQKGAVDFINKPFALEHMKLIFEKLEHALSKNPKKVLIVEENKQHAEALSHYLSSAKLQTIVASNINESIEALQRKEVDCVILDMGIPDKTAYETLETIKKSDGLENLPIIIFTGKNLSKGEESRIKQYADSIVVKTAHSYQRILDEAAVFLHLVEEKDHKGKQPSKSETLQNVS
;
A
#
# COMPACT_ATOMS: atom_id res chain seq x y z
N GLY A 1 39.52 -25.73 -2.14
CA GLY A 1 40.40 -24.75 -2.80
C GLY A 1 39.53 -23.63 -3.29
N GLY A 2 39.96 -22.38 -3.23
CA GLY A 2 39.18 -21.21 -3.62
C GLY A 2 39.76 -19.98 -2.93
N ASN A 3 39.75 -18.84 -3.60
CA ASN A 3 40.43 -17.62 -3.16
C ASN A 3 39.45 -16.43 -3.17
N ILE A 4 39.63 -15.52 -2.21
CA ILE A 4 38.95 -14.22 -2.16
C ILE A 4 39.98 -13.12 -2.40
N HIS A 5 39.63 -12.16 -3.25
CA HIS A 5 40.45 -10.99 -3.56
C HIS A 5 39.63 -9.70 -3.44
N LEU A 6 40.28 -8.61 -3.02
CA LEU A 6 39.70 -7.29 -2.88
C LEU A 6 40.55 -6.26 -3.61
N GLU A 7 39.94 -5.51 -4.51
CA GLU A 7 40.53 -4.31 -5.11
C GLU A 7 39.68 -3.09 -4.75
N SER A 8 40.32 -2.07 -4.19
CA SER A 8 39.64 -0.84 -3.78
C SER A 8 40.45 0.36 -4.20
N LYS A 9 39.75 1.37 -4.74
CA LYS A 9 40.34 2.65 -5.07
C LYS A 9 39.46 3.77 -4.53
N GLU A 10 40.08 4.66 -3.77
CA GLU A 10 39.39 5.71 -3.04
C GLU A 10 38.65 6.65 -4.01
N GLY A 11 37.34 6.83 -3.78
CA GLY A 11 36.47 7.62 -4.66
C GLY A 11 35.89 6.87 -5.87
N GLU A 12 36.37 5.66 -6.18
CA GLU A 12 35.89 4.85 -7.32
C GLU A 12 35.16 3.57 -6.87
N GLY A 13 35.29 3.17 -5.60
CA GLY A 13 34.60 2.04 -4.99
C GLY A 13 35.51 0.83 -4.75
N SER A 14 34.91 -0.28 -4.33
CA SER A 14 35.62 -1.53 -4.01
C SER A 14 34.95 -2.73 -4.67
N THR A 15 35.77 -3.63 -5.20
CA THR A 15 35.34 -4.89 -5.84
C THR A 15 35.89 -6.07 -5.07
N PHE A 16 34.99 -6.98 -4.69
CA PHE A 16 35.33 -8.26 -4.07
C PHE A 16 35.10 -9.38 -5.06
N THR A 17 36.11 -10.22 -5.26
CA THR A 17 36.03 -11.37 -6.16
C THR A 17 36.27 -12.64 -5.38
N LEU A 18 35.28 -13.53 -5.36
CA LEU A 18 35.38 -14.88 -4.80
C LEU A 18 35.47 -15.88 -5.95
N THR A 19 36.57 -16.63 -6.01
CA THR A 19 36.80 -17.66 -7.01
C THR A 19 36.82 -19.03 -6.35
N ILE A 20 35.87 -19.89 -6.72
CA ILE A 20 35.79 -21.26 -6.24
C ILE A 20 35.96 -22.19 -7.46
N PRO A 21 36.87 -23.18 -7.42
CA PRO A 21 36.95 -24.22 -8.43
C PRO A 21 35.68 -25.07 -8.35
N ALA A 22 34.94 -25.08 -9.45
CA ALA A 22 33.76 -25.92 -9.60
C ALA A 22 34.12 -27.15 -10.43
N ASP A 23 34.18 -28.33 -9.79
CA ASP A 23 34.13 -29.59 -10.52
C ASP A 23 32.67 -29.90 -10.81
N PHE A 24 32.24 -29.62 -12.04
CA PHE A 24 30.92 -30.02 -12.53
C PHE A 24 30.97 -31.45 -13.06
N ASN A 25 31.14 -32.40 -12.15
CA ASN A 25 30.87 -33.80 -12.44
C ASN A 25 30.54 -34.53 -11.14
N ASP A 26 29.33 -34.32 -10.63
CA ASP A 26 28.61 -35.42 -9.98
C ASP A 26 27.12 -35.11 -9.87
N LYS A 27 26.31 -35.97 -10.50
CA LYS A 27 24.89 -36.13 -10.18
C LYS A 27 24.83 -36.99 -8.92
N ASN A 28 24.95 -36.37 -7.75
CA ASN A 28 24.66 -37.08 -6.48
C ASN A 28 23.75 -36.22 -5.61
N GLU A 29 22.65 -36.85 -5.18
CA GLU A 29 21.64 -36.31 -4.27
C GLU A 29 22.29 -35.71 -3.02
N ILE A 30 21.91 -34.47 -2.69
CA ILE A 30 22.32 -33.84 -1.44
C ILE A 30 21.49 -34.45 -0.32
N VAL A 31 22.07 -35.41 0.40
CA VAL A 31 21.57 -35.88 1.69
C VAL A 31 21.95 -34.85 2.76
N ILE A 32 20.96 -34.26 3.41
CA ILE A 32 21.14 -33.34 4.53
C ILE A 32 21.18 -34.18 5.82
N PRO A 33 22.23 -34.13 6.66
CA PRO A 33 22.24 -34.86 7.92
C PRO A 33 21.34 -34.16 8.95
N GLU A 34 20.42 -34.91 9.56
CA GLU A 34 19.71 -34.48 10.78
C GLU A 34 20.71 -34.38 11.94
N VAL A 35 20.98 -33.16 12.39
CA VAL A 35 21.62 -32.91 13.68
C VAL A 35 20.53 -32.53 14.69
N ILE A 36 20.09 -33.53 15.46
CA ILE A 36 19.25 -33.32 16.64
C ILE A 36 20.17 -32.82 17.77
N GLN A 37 20.12 -31.52 18.07
CA GLN A 37 20.65 -30.97 19.32
C GLN A 37 19.49 -30.64 20.27
N LYS A 38 19.58 -31.14 21.50
CA LYS A 38 18.65 -30.85 22.59
C LYS A 38 18.76 -29.36 22.98
N PRO A 39 17.66 -28.71 23.38
CA PRO A 39 17.68 -27.29 23.72
C PRO A 39 18.40 -27.07 25.06
N GLN A 40 19.49 -26.31 25.02
CA GLN A 40 19.99 -25.60 26.20
C GLN A 40 19.13 -24.34 26.38
N GLU A 41 18.67 -24.12 27.61
CA GLU A 41 18.01 -22.89 28.02
C GLU A 41 19.00 -21.73 27.97
N GLU A 42 19.08 -21.04 26.83
CA GLU A 42 19.67 -19.72 26.75
C GLU A 42 18.58 -18.69 27.08
N THR A 43 18.83 -17.92 28.14
CA THR A 43 18.08 -16.73 28.53
C THR A 43 17.74 -15.87 27.32
N VAL A 44 16.45 -15.74 27.04
CA VAL A 44 15.91 -14.83 26.01
C VAL A 44 16.22 -13.40 26.42
N GLN A 45 17.35 -12.87 25.94
CA GLN A 45 17.52 -11.43 25.82
C GLN A 45 16.63 -11.01 24.63
N THR A 46 15.61 -10.20 24.93
CA THR A 46 14.78 -9.56 23.92
C THR A 46 15.66 -8.66 23.07
N VAL A 47 16.14 -9.16 21.93
CA VAL A 47 16.77 -8.32 20.90
C VAL A 47 15.66 -7.45 20.34
N LYS A 48 15.70 -6.16 20.68
CA LYS A 48 14.89 -5.13 20.05
C LYS A 48 15.28 -5.15 18.57
N GLU A 49 14.35 -5.43 17.67
CA GLU A 49 14.61 -5.42 16.22
C GLU A 49 15.20 -4.06 15.82
N GLU A 50 16.51 -4.00 15.59
CA GLU A 50 17.16 -2.84 15.00
C GLU A 50 16.75 -2.79 13.53
N ARG A 51 15.69 -2.03 13.25
CA ARG A 51 15.27 -1.76 11.87
C ARG A 51 16.43 -1.04 11.16
N PHE A 52 16.82 -1.60 10.02
CA PHE A 52 18.00 -1.24 9.24
C PHE A 52 17.91 0.20 8.70
N ILE A 53 18.42 1.17 9.45
CA ILE A 53 18.57 2.57 9.02
C ILE A 53 19.91 2.80 8.32
N VAL A 54 19.92 3.67 7.31
CA VAL A 54 21.15 4.11 6.64
C VAL A 54 21.84 5.19 7.49
N SER A 55 23.15 5.05 7.73
CA SER A 55 23.91 5.86 8.69
C SER A 55 24.39 7.22 8.16
N LYS A 56 24.36 7.42 6.84
CA LYS A 56 24.83 8.65 6.18
C LYS A 56 23.67 9.33 5.45
N ILE A 57 23.49 10.62 5.71
CA ILE A 57 22.48 11.43 5.03
C ILE A 57 23.05 11.94 3.70
N PRO A 58 22.42 11.63 2.56
CA PRO A 58 22.81 12.14 1.24
C PRO A 58 22.52 13.65 1.09
N ALA A 59 23.12 14.28 0.07
CA ALA A 59 22.78 15.66 -0.29
C ALA A 59 21.40 15.72 -0.96
N ASP A 60 20.71 16.85 -0.79
CA ASP A 60 19.39 17.07 -1.39
C ASP A 60 19.42 17.00 -2.93
N VAL A 61 18.32 16.51 -3.49
CA VAL A 61 18.09 16.46 -4.94
C VAL A 61 17.26 17.67 -5.34
N ALA A 62 17.72 18.42 -6.34
CA ALA A 62 16.94 19.51 -6.93
C ALA A 62 15.66 18.96 -7.58
N ASP A 63 14.51 19.46 -7.15
CA ASP A 63 13.17 19.00 -7.55
C ASP A 63 12.28 20.17 -7.97
N ASP A 64 10.97 19.97 -8.07
CA ASP A 64 10.04 20.99 -8.56
C ASP A 64 9.45 21.88 -7.44
N ARG A 65 9.91 21.77 -6.19
CA ARG A 65 9.26 22.37 -5.00
C ARG A 65 9.05 23.88 -5.06
N ASP A 66 9.92 24.59 -5.77
CA ASP A 66 9.91 26.06 -5.88
C ASP A 66 8.92 26.56 -6.94
N ASN A 67 8.35 25.66 -7.74
CA ASN A 67 7.45 26.00 -8.84
C ASN A 67 6.11 25.24 -8.76
N ILE A 68 5.71 24.73 -7.60
CA ILE A 68 4.42 24.02 -7.44
C ILE A 68 3.28 25.00 -7.20
N THR A 69 2.19 24.80 -7.93
CA THR A 69 0.90 25.47 -7.76
C THR A 69 -0.16 24.46 -7.34
N THR A 70 -1.33 24.93 -6.91
CA THR A 70 -2.44 24.07 -6.44
C THR A 70 -3.09 23.23 -7.54
N LEU A 71 -2.80 23.49 -8.81
CA LEU A 71 -3.34 22.74 -9.96
C LEU A 71 -2.38 21.65 -10.45
N ASP A 72 -1.14 21.64 -9.96
CA ASP A 72 -0.14 20.69 -10.41
C ASP A 72 -0.37 19.31 -9.80
N LYS A 73 -0.16 18.27 -10.60
CA LYS A 73 -0.18 16.88 -10.15
C LYS A 73 1.17 16.54 -9.55
N THR A 74 1.27 16.45 -8.24
CA THR A 74 2.54 16.22 -7.54
C THR A 74 2.72 14.76 -7.13
N ILE A 75 3.92 14.22 -7.32
CA ILE A 75 4.35 12.92 -6.79
C ILE A 75 5.52 13.17 -5.83
N LEU A 76 5.45 12.58 -4.65
CA LEU A 76 6.53 12.63 -3.68
C LEU A 76 7.37 11.35 -3.76
N ILE A 77 8.68 11.50 -3.85
CA ILE A 77 9.66 10.41 -3.90
C ILE A 77 10.48 10.49 -2.62
N ILE A 78 10.44 9.45 -1.80
CA ILE A 78 11.20 9.33 -0.57
C ILE A 78 12.23 8.22 -0.76
N GLU A 79 13.47 8.61 -1.05
CA GLU A 79 14.52 7.72 -1.56
C GLU A 79 15.90 8.32 -1.23
N ASP A 80 16.78 7.55 -0.57
CA ASP A 80 18.10 8.02 -0.18
C ASP A 80 19.15 7.87 -1.31
N ASP A 81 18.97 6.93 -2.24
CA ASP A 81 19.77 6.88 -3.46
C ASP A 81 19.42 8.06 -4.38
N THR A 82 20.22 9.11 -4.29
CA THR A 82 20.03 10.34 -5.08
C THR A 82 20.06 10.12 -6.60
N PHE A 83 20.77 9.10 -7.11
CA PHE A 83 20.79 8.79 -8.54
C PHE A 83 19.46 8.18 -8.96
N PHE A 84 18.96 7.24 -8.16
CA PHE A 84 17.66 6.62 -8.40
C PHE A 84 16.51 7.61 -8.22
N ALA A 85 16.56 8.45 -7.19
CA ALA A 85 15.58 9.52 -6.96
C ALA A 85 15.50 10.49 -8.15
N LYS A 86 16.64 10.90 -8.73
CA LYS A 86 16.70 11.72 -9.96
C LYS A 86 16.06 11.00 -11.14
N THR A 87 16.33 9.72 -11.29
CA THR A 87 15.74 8.91 -12.35
C THR A 87 14.20 8.88 -12.21
N LEU A 88 13.68 8.61 -11.02
CA LEU A 88 12.23 8.62 -10.73
C LEU A 88 11.60 9.99 -11.02
N LEU A 89 12.28 11.07 -10.60
CA LEU A 89 11.86 12.44 -10.85
C LEU A 89 11.74 12.76 -12.35
N ASP A 90 12.73 12.37 -13.15
CA ASP A 90 12.68 12.56 -14.60
C ASP A 90 11.56 11.77 -15.26
N PHE A 91 11.25 10.57 -14.75
CA PHE A 91 10.12 9.77 -15.22
C PHE A 91 8.77 10.38 -14.84
N ALA A 92 8.63 10.96 -13.64
CA ALA A 92 7.44 11.69 -13.24
C ALA A 92 7.18 12.88 -14.16
N ARG A 93 8.22 13.68 -14.42
CA ARG A 93 8.17 14.85 -15.31
C ARG A 93 7.77 14.48 -16.74
N LYS A 94 8.30 13.37 -17.29
CA LYS A 94 7.93 12.87 -18.62
C LYS A 94 6.45 12.51 -18.75
N ARG A 95 5.74 12.31 -17.64
CA ARG A 95 4.31 11.99 -17.57
C ARG A 95 3.45 13.16 -17.06
N ASP A 96 3.97 14.38 -17.14
CA ASP A 96 3.24 15.60 -16.76
C ASP A 96 2.91 15.69 -15.26
N TYR A 97 3.74 15.06 -14.42
CA TYR A 97 3.72 15.24 -12.97
C TYR A 97 4.88 16.14 -12.53
N LYS A 98 4.66 16.95 -11.50
CA LYS A 98 5.75 17.59 -10.75
C LYS A 98 6.26 16.64 -9.68
N GLY A 99 7.57 16.51 -9.58
CA GLY A 99 8.18 15.63 -8.59
C GLY A 99 8.76 16.41 -7.42
N LEU A 100 8.56 15.84 -6.23
CA LEU A 100 9.16 16.26 -4.97
C LEU A 100 10.07 15.14 -4.49
N VAL A 101 11.26 15.46 -3.98
CA VAL A 101 12.24 14.47 -3.52
C VAL A 101 12.64 14.74 -2.07
N ALA A 102 12.53 13.70 -1.25
CA ALA A 102 13.06 13.64 0.10
C ALA A 102 14.06 12.50 0.22
N VAL A 103 15.29 12.78 0.67
CA VAL A 103 16.33 11.75 0.87
C VAL A 103 16.28 11.11 2.27
N ARG A 104 15.25 11.46 3.06
CA ARG A 104 15.04 11.02 4.44
C ARG A 104 13.56 10.84 4.73
N GLY A 105 13.24 9.88 5.59
CA GLY A 105 11.86 9.56 5.94
C GLY A 105 11.11 10.67 6.69
N ASP A 106 11.77 11.33 7.64
CA ASP A 106 11.17 12.42 8.42
C ASP A 106 10.79 13.64 7.57
N VAL A 107 11.70 14.05 6.68
CA VAL A 107 11.44 15.12 5.71
C VAL A 107 10.30 14.71 4.75
N GLY A 108 10.27 13.45 4.33
CA GLY A 108 9.20 12.92 3.48
C GLY A 108 7.81 13.08 4.09
N ILE A 109 7.65 12.81 5.39
CA ILE A 109 6.37 12.98 6.10
C ILE A 109 5.95 14.46 6.14
N GLU A 110 6.87 15.36 6.45
CA GLU A 110 6.60 16.81 6.46
C GLU A 110 6.18 17.30 5.06
N MET A 111 6.85 16.83 4.01
CA MET A 111 6.52 17.16 2.63
C MET A 111 5.17 16.61 2.21
N ALA A 112 4.81 15.39 2.64
CA ALA A 112 3.49 14.82 2.37
C ALA A 112 2.36 15.69 2.96
N LEU A 113 2.54 16.18 4.19
CA LEU A 113 1.59 17.08 4.84
C LEU A 113 1.51 18.45 4.16
N LYS A 114 2.66 19.00 3.77
CA LYS A 114 2.73 20.35 3.20
C LYS A 114 2.20 20.42 1.77
N TYR A 115 2.55 19.44 0.94
CA TYR A 115 2.30 19.49 -0.50
C TYR A 115 1.14 18.61 -0.97
N ASN A 116 0.58 17.77 -0.08
CA ASN A 116 -0.53 16.86 -0.34
C ASN A 116 -0.41 16.14 -1.70
N PRO A 117 0.65 15.35 -1.90
CA PRO A 117 0.93 14.71 -3.19
C PRO A 117 -0.16 13.71 -3.56
N LEU A 118 -0.33 13.51 -4.87
CA LEU A 118 -1.27 12.50 -5.39
C LEU A 118 -0.82 11.08 -5.06
N ALA A 119 0.49 10.84 -4.98
CA ALA A 119 1.06 9.55 -4.61
C ALA A 119 2.45 9.72 -4.02
N ILE A 120 2.87 8.72 -3.23
CA ILE A 120 4.20 8.65 -2.62
C ILE A 120 4.89 7.38 -3.12
N LEU A 121 6.11 7.53 -3.64
CA LEU A 121 7.03 6.43 -3.90
C LEU A 121 8.01 6.38 -2.72
N LEU A 122 8.01 5.29 -1.95
CA LEU A 122 8.69 5.19 -0.66
C LEU A 122 9.70 4.05 -0.65
N ASP A 123 10.97 4.35 -0.41
CA ASP A 123 11.94 3.32 -0.05
C ASP A 123 11.78 2.88 1.41
N ILE A 124 12.12 1.63 1.69
CA ILE A 124 12.16 1.07 3.04
C ILE A 124 13.44 1.51 3.76
N GLN A 125 14.58 1.49 3.07
CA GLN A 125 15.89 1.73 3.68
C GLN A 125 16.21 3.23 3.66
N LEU A 126 15.77 3.95 4.68
CA LEU A 126 15.95 5.39 4.78
C LEU A 126 16.77 5.79 6.02
N PRO A 127 17.55 6.88 5.95
CA PRO A 127 18.17 7.47 7.12
C PRO A 127 17.12 8.05 8.09
N ILE A 128 17.47 8.08 9.38
CA ILE A 128 16.72 8.68 10.51
C ILE A 128 15.41 7.96 10.84
N LYS A 129 14.55 7.76 9.84
CA LYS A 129 13.28 7.07 9.95
C LYS A 129 13.13 6.14 8.77
N ASP A 130 12.99 4.85 9.05
CA ASP A 130 12.81 3.83 8.02
C ASP A 130 11.44 3.96 7.33
N GLY A 131 11.29 3.36 6.13
CA GLY A 131 10.06 3.46 5.36
C GLY A 131 8.84 2.82 6.04
N TRP A 132 9.02 1.88 6.97
CA TRP A 132 7.91 1.31 7.73
C TRP A 132 7.34 2.31 8.72
N GLN A 133 8.22 3.01 9.43
CA GLN A 133 7.86 4.09 10.33
C GLN A 133 7.22 5.26 9.58
N VAL A 134 7.73 5.57 8.38
CA VAL A 134 7.11 6.57 7.49
C VAL A 134 5.70 6.14 7.11
N MET A 135 5.51 4.90 6.67
CA MET A 135 4.19 4.37 6.30
C MET A 135 3.21 4.43 7.49
N ASP A 136 3.62 3.95 8.66
CA ASP A 136 2.76 3.92 9.85
C ASP A 136 2.30 5.33 10.22
N GLU A 137 3.19 6.33 10.16
CA GLU A 137 2.81 7.73 10.43
C GLU A 137 1.90 8.32 9.35
N LEU A 138 2.21 8.09 8.07
CA LEU A 138 1.37 8.57 6.97
C LEU A 138 -0.05 7.99 7.06
N LYS A 139 -0.19 6.71 7.38
CA LYS A 139 -1.49 6.01 7.48
C LYS A 139 -2.23 6.27 8.78
N SER A 140 -1.53 6.58 9.87
CA SER A 140 -2.17 6.98 11.14
C SER A 140 -2.73 8.40 11.11
N ASN A 141 -2.21 9.28 10.23
CA ASN A 141 -2.62 10.67 10.18
C ASN A 141 -3.80 10.89 9.20
N PRO A 142 -4.96 11.43 9.65
CA PRO A 142 -6.13 11.66 8.80
C PRO A 142 -5.87 12.52 7.56
N LEU A 143 -4.89 13.43 7.62
CA LEU A 143 -4.56 14.33 6.51
C LEU A 143 -3.74 13.64 5.41
N THR A 144 -3.08 12.51 5.69
CA THR A 144 -2.21 11.83 4.73
C THR A 144 -2.59 10.38 4.47
N ARG A 145 -3.46 9.77 5.30
CA ARG A 145 -3.80 8.34 5.23
C ARG A 145 -4.37 7.89 3.89
N HIS A 146 -5.06 8.80 3.20
CA HIS A 146 -5.69 8.57 1.91
C HIS A 146 -4.70 8.59 0.75
N ILE A 147 -3.49 9.13 0.94
CA ILE A 147 -2.49 9.22 -0.12
C ILE A 147 -1.97 7.80 -0.43
N PRO A 148 -2.01 7.37 -1.70
CA PRO A 148 -1.46 6.09 -2.11
C PRO A 148 0.07 6.09 -1.93
N VAL A 149 0.58 5.09 -1.23
CA VAL A 149 2.01 4.88 -1.01
C VAL A 149 2.43 3.58 -1.69
N HIS A 150 3.38 3.67 -2.62
CA HIS A 150 4.01 2.54 -3.28
C HIS A 150 5.37 2.29 -2.66
N ILE A 151 5.58 1.09 -2.13
CA ILE A 151 6.85 0.73 -1.51
C ILE A 151 7.82 0.21 -2.58
N MET A 152 9.04 0.72 -2.55
CA MET A 152 10.17 0.24 -3.34
C MET A 152 11.15 -0.47 -2.39
N SER A 153 11.55 -1.69 -2.69
CA SER A 153 12.50 -2.44 -1.85
C SER A 153 13.24 -3.52 -2.62
N SER A 154 14.42 -3.95 -2.19
CA SER A 154 15.10 -5.17 -2.64
C SER A 154 14.77 -6.40 -1.77
N LEU A 155 14.09 -6.21 -0.64
CA LEU A 155 13.82 -7.23 0.38
C LEU A 155 12.41 -7.79 0.24
N SER A 156 12.27 -9.11 0.39
CA SER A 156 10.99 -9.82 0.33
C SER A 156 10.05 -9.45 1.49
N ALA A 157 9.41 -8.28 1.40
CA ALA A 157 8.48 -7.73 2.39
C ALA A 157 7.08 -7.43 1.81
N LYS A 158 6.72 -8.11 0.70
CA LYS A 158 5.43 -7.93 0.00
C LYS A 158 4.21 -8.14 0.90
N ARG A 159 4.26 -9.08 1.86
CA ARG A 159 3.13 -9.32 2.78
C ARG A 159 2.96 -8.22 3.83
N GLU A 160 4.06 -7.77 4.42
CA GLU A 160 4.03 -6.74 5.47
C GLU A 160 3.64 -5.36 4.92
N SER A 161 4.07 -5.05 3.68
CA SER A 161 3.69 -3.82 2.96
C SER A 161 2.20 -3.71 2.69
N LEU A 162 1.58 -4.77 2.16
CA LEU A 162 0.13 -4.78 1.92
C LEU A 162 -0.67 -4.68 3.23
N GLN A 163 -0.25 -5.38 4.28
CA GLN A 163 -0.92 -5.32 5.59
C GLN A 163 -0.86 -3.94 6.26
N LYS A 164 0.13 -3.12 5.92
CA LYS A 164 0.27 -1.73 6.39
C LYS A 164 -0.41 -0.70 5.46
N GLY A 165 -1.12 -1.14 4.42
CA GLY A 165 -1.89 -0.27 3.53
C GLY A 165 -1.07 0.34 2.38
N ALA A 166 0.04 -0.29 1.98
CA ALA A 166 0.71 0.06 0.73
C ALA A 166 -0.16 -0.34 -0.47
N VAL A 167 -0.16 0.48 -1.53
CA VAL A 167 -0.89 0.18 -2.77
C VAL A 167 -0.24 -0.97 -3.52
N ASP A 168 1.10 -0.98 -3.53
CA ASP A 168 1.88 -1.98 -4.25
C ASP A 168 3.31 -2.06 -3.73
N PHE A 169 3.99 -3.14 -4.10
CA PHE A 169 5.36 -3.43 -3.74
C PHE A 169 6.22 -3.66 -4.99
N ILE A 170 7.37 -2.99 -5.07
CA ILE A 170 8.25 -2.94 -6.25
C ILE A 170 9.65 -3.43 -5.87
N ASN A 171 10.15 -4.47 -6.55
CA ASN A 171 11.51 -4.99 -6.35
C ASN A 171 12.59 -4.15 -7.04
N LYS A 172 13.57 -3.61 -6.30
CA LYS A 172 14.86 -3.11 -6.82
C LYS A 172 15.74 -4.33 -7.19
N PRO A 173 16.54 -4.35 -8.29
CA PRO A 173 17.01 -3.23 -9.12
C PRO A 173 16.25 -3.02 -10.45
N PHE A 174 15.15 -3.73 -10.70
CA PHE A 174 14.48 -3.76 -12.01
C PHE A 174 13.60 -2.53 -12.33
N ALA A 175 13.78 -1.43 -11.61
CA ALA A 175 12.93 -0.26 -11.70
C ALA A 175 12.95 0.38 -13.09
N LEU A 176 14.05 0.40 -13.84
CA LEU A 176 14.08 1.05 -15.17
C LEU A 176 13.15 0.39 -16.20
N GLU A 177 13.13 -0.95 -16.26
CA GLU A 177 12.25 -1.69 -17.17
C GLU A 177 10.80 -1.71 -16.66
N HIS A 178 10.61 -1.65 -15.34
CA HIS A 178 9.30 -1.66 -14.69
C HIS A 178 8.75 -0.25 -14.36
N MET A 179 9.47 0.85 -14.62
CA MET A 179 9.00 2.22 -14.35
C MET A 179 7.72 2.52 -15.11
N LYS A 180 7.58 1.94 -16.31
CA LYS A 180 6.34 2.01 -17.06
C LYS A 180 5.18 1.40 -16.28
N LEU A 181 5.38 0.20 -15.73
CA LEU A 181 4.38 -0.49 -14.92
C LEU A 181 4.07 0.25 -13.60
N ILE A 182 5.08 0.82 -12.94
CA ILE A 182 4.90 1.62 -11.69
C ILE A 182 3.98 2.81 -11.97
N PHE A 183 4.30 3.58 -13.01
CA PHE A 183 3.49 4.74 -13.37
C PHE A 183 2.14 4.36 -13.99
N GLU A 184 2.03 3.26 -14.74
CA GLU A 184 0.74 2.74 -15.20
C GLU A 184 -0.16 2.36 -14.02
N LYS A 185 0.40 1.74 -12.98
CA LYS A 185 -0.33 1.41 -11.74
C LYS A 185 -0.69 2.64 -10.93
N LEU A 186 0.21 3.60 -10.82
CA LEU A 186 -0.04 4.90 -10.19
C LEU A 186 -1.14 5.65 -10.95
N GLU A 187 -1.07 5.72 -12.27
CA GLU A 187 -2.10 6.30 -13.13
C GLU A 187 -3.41 5.55 -13.00
N HIS A 188 -3.40 4.22 -12.86
CA HIS A 188 -4.61 3.43 -12.60
C HIS A 188 -5.22 3.73 -11.22
N ALA A 189 -4.39 3.82 -10.18
CA ALA A 189 -4.81 4.23 -8.84
C ALA A 189 -5.43 5.65 -8.88
N LEU A 190 -4.81 6.57 -9.62
CA LEU A 190 -5.26 7.96 -9.79
C LEU A 190 -6.36 8.14 -10.85
N SER A 191 -6.67 7.13 -11.67
CA SER A 191 -7.61 7.28 -12.78
C SER A 191 -9.02 7.53 -12.27
N LYS A 192 -9.63 8.60 -12.77
CA LYS A 192 -10.97 9.13 -12.42
C LYS A 192 -12.14 8.26 -12.88
N ASN A 193 -11.93 6.96 -13.14
CA ASN A 193 -13.06 6.08 -13.34
C ASN A 193 -13.71 5.86 -11.97
N PRO A 194 -15.04 5.98 -11.85
CA PRO A 194 -15.73 5.67 -10.61
C PRO A 194 -15.35 4.24 -10.24
N LYS A 195 -14.67 4.09 -9.10
CA LYS A 195 -14.18 2.81 -8.62
C LYS A 195 -15.37 1.88 -8.46
N LYS A 196 -15.25 0.68 -9.02
CA LYS A 196 -16.32 -0.31 -9.07
C LYS A 196 -16.17 -1.27 -7.91
N VAL A 197 -17.19 -1.32 -7.07
CA VAL A 197 -17.26 -2.19 -5.89
C VAL A 197 -18.24 -3.33 -6.17
N LEU A 198 -17.77 -4.57 -6.06
CA LEU A 198 -18.63 -5.74 -6.13
C LEU A 198 -19.21 -6.02 -4.75
N ILE A 199 -20.54 -6.00 -4.64
CA ILE A 199 -21.29 -6.40 -3.44
C ILE A 199 -21.79 -7.81 -3.68
N VAL A 200 -21.35 -8.75 -2.85
CA VAL A 200 -21.84 -10.13 -2.84
C VAL A 200 -22.73 -10.30 -1.62
N GLU A 201 -24.05 -10.31 -1.83
CA GLU A 201 -25.05 -10.35 -0.76
C GLU A 201 -26.31 -11.05 -1.29
N GLU A 202 -26.78 -12.07 -0.58
CA GLU A 202 -27.95 -12.87 -0.99
C GLU A 202 -29.26 -12.10 -0.74
N ASN A 203 -29.29 -11.23 0.27
CA ASN A 203 -30.46 -10.42 0.56
C ASN A 203 -30.49 -9.17 -0.33
N LYS A 204 -31.35 -9.19 -1.35
CA LYS A 204 -31.53 -8.08 -2.30
C LYS A 204 -31.77 -6.72 -1.64
N GLN A 205 -32.59 -6.66 -0.58
CA GLN A 205 -32.87 -5.38 0.09
C GLN A 205 -31.64 -4.81 0.78
N HIS A 206 -30.83 -5.66 1.40
CA HIS A 206 -29.55 -5.23 1.99
C HIS A 206 -28.54 -4.82 0.93
N ALA A 207 -28.45 -5.58 -0.17
CA ALA A 207 -27.56 -5.27 -1.28
C ALA A 207 -27.91 -3.92 -1.92
N GLU A 208 -29.20 -3.66 -2.16
CA GLU A 208 -29.71 -2.39 -2.69
C GLU A 208 -29.44 -1.22 -1.73
N ALA A 209 -29.70 -1.40 -0.43
CA ALA A 209 -29.45 -0.36 0.57
C ALA A 209 -27.96 0.01 0.64
N LEU A 210 -27.06 -0.98 0.64
CA LEU A 210 -25.62 -0.75 0.63
C LEU A 210 -25.15 -0.12 -0.69
N SER A 211 -25.66 -0.61 -1.82
CA SER A 211 -25.39 -0.06 -3.16
C SER A 211 -25.77 1.43 -3.24
N HIS A 212 -26.96 1.79 -2.77
CA HIS A 212 -27.41 3.19 -2.70
C HIS A 212 -26.52 4.04 -1.79
N TYR A 213 -26.13 3.51 -0.64
CA TYR A 213 -25.25 4.22 0.29
C TYR A 213 -23.87 4.51 -0.33
N LEU A 214 -23.22 3.52 -0.94
CA LEU A 214 -21.92 3.69 -1.58
C LEU A 214 -21.97 4.58 -2.82
N SER A 215 -23.06 4.50 -3.60
CA SER A 215 -23.28 5.38 -4.76
C SER A 215 -23.29 6.87 -4.39
N SER A 216 -23.72 7.21 -3.18
CA SER A 216 -23.66 8.61 -2.68
C SER A 216 -22.23 9.15 -2.56
N ALA A 217 -21.24 8.26 -2.42
CA ALA A 217 -19.82 8.58 -2.36
C ALA A 217 -19.11 8.49 -3.73
N LYS A 218 -19.87 8.58 -4.85
CA LYS A 218 -19.37 8.48 -6.23
C LYS A 218 -18.75 7.11 -6.60
N LEU A 219 -19.04 6.06 -5.82
CA LEU A 219 -18.66 4.69 -6.14
C LEU A 219 -19.67 4.06 -7.12
N GLN A 220 -19.17 3.28 -8.07
CA GLN A 220 -20.03 2.39 -8.85
C GLN A 220 -20.12 1.06 -8.14
N THR A 221 -21.30 0.43 -8.15
CA THR A 221 -21.51 -0.86 -7.48
C THR A 221 -22.07 -1.88 -8.45
N ILE A 222 -21.54 -3.09 -8.39
CA ILE A 222 -22.08 -4.28 -9.06
C ILE A 222 -22.62 -5.18 -7.95
N VAL A 223 -23.84 -5.67 -8.09
CA VAL A 223 -24.43 -6.59 -7.10
C VAL A 223 -24.43 -8.00 -7.69
N ALA A 224 -23.86 -8.95 -6.94
CA ALA A 224 -23.95 -10.38 -7.20
C ALA A 224 -24.76 -11.03 -6.08
N SER A 225 -25.74 -11.85 -6.45
CA SER A 225 -26.62 -12.52 -5.47
C SER A 225 -26.09 -13.90 -5.05
N ASN A 226 -25.01 -14.37 -5.70
CA ASN A 226 -24.39 -15.67 -5.45
C ASN A 226 -22.91 -15.68 -5.88
N ILE A 227 -22.21 -16.76 -5.52
CA ILE A 227 -20.77 -16.92 -5.74
C ILE A 227 -20.42 -17.00 -7.23
N ASN A 228 -21.22 -17.68 -8.05
CA ASN A 228 -20.92 -17.82 -9.48
C ASN A 228 -20.98 -16.47 -10.21
N GLU A 229 -22.01 -15.68 -9.94
CA GLU A 229 -22.12 -14.29 -10.43
C GLU A 229 -20.94 -13.44 -9.97
N SER A 230 -20.47 -13.64 -8.73
CA SER A 230 -19.32 -12.91 -8.20
C SER A 230 -18.04 -13.25 -8.97
N ILE A 231 -17.79 -14.53 -9.28
CA ILE A 231 -16.60 -14.96 -10.03
C ILE A 231 -16.66 -14.45 -11.47
N GLU A 232 -17.82 -14.50 -12.13
CA GLU A 232 -17.98 -13.95 -13.47
C GLU A 232 -17.72 -12.44 -13.51
N ALA A 233 -18.22 -11.68 -12.53
CA ALA A 233 -17.95 -10.25 -12.42
C ALA A 233 -16.46 -9.95 -12.22
N LEU A 234 -15.79 -10.77 -11.40
CA LEU A 234 -14.36 -10.64 -11.13
C LEU A 234 -13.49 -10.97 -12.36
N GLN A 235 -13.87 -11.97 -13.16
CA GLN A 235 -13.15 -12.34 -14.38
C GLN A 235 -13.15 -11.23 -15.45
N ARG A 236 -14.17 -10.36 -15.46
CA ARG A 236 -14.23 -9.22 -16.37
C ARG A 236 -13.21 -8.12 -16.03
N LYS A 237 -12.50 -8.23 -14.89
CA LYS A 237 -11.50 -7.26 -14.39
C LYS A 237 -12.05 -5.83 -14.29
N GLU A 238 -13.33 -5.71 -13.98
CA GLU A 238 -14.01 -4.42 -13.83
C GLU A 238 -14.17 -4.01 -12.37
N VAL A 239 -13.57 -4.73 -11.41
CA VAL A 239 -13.85 -4.53 -9.98
C VAL A 239 -12.56 -4.12 -9.26
N ASP A 240 -12.65 -3.05 -8.48
CA ASP A 240 -11.55 -2.49 -7.69
C ASP A 240 -11.59 -2.91 -6.22
N CYS A 241 -12.74 -3.35 -5.70
CA CYS A 241 -12.93 -3.82 -4.32
C CYS A 241 -14.14 -4.77 -4.22
N VAL A 242 -14.08 -5.75 -3.33
CA VAL A 242 -15.19 -6.68 -3.04
C VAL A 242 -15.69 -6.47 -1.62
N ILE A 243 -16.99 -6.33 -1.47
CA ILE A 243 -17.68 -6.44 -0.18
C ILE A 243 -18.44 -7.76 -0.19
N LEU A 244 -18.05 -8.67 0.69
CA LEU A 244 -18.64 -9.99 0.79
C LEU A 244 -19.46 -10.06 2.07
N ASP A 245 -20.79 -10.16 1.93
CA ASP A 245 -21.63 -10.51 3.05
C ASP A 245 -21.43 -11.99 3.39
N MET A 246 -21.01 -12.23 4.63
CA MET A 246 -20.87 -13.57 5.15
C MET A 246 -21.81 -13.79 6.33
N GLY A 247 -22.74 -14.72 6.15
CA GLY A 247 -23.38 -15.46 7.24
C GLY A 247 -22.41 -16.47 7.85
N ILE A 248 -21.33 -16.03 8.50
CA ILE A 248 -20.37 -16.94 9.16
C ILE A 248 -21.11 -17.76 10.21
N PRO A 249 -20.82 -19.07 10.44
CA PRO A 249 -19.76 -19.88 9.85
C PRO A 249 -20.28 -20.73 8.69
N ASP A 250 -20.26 -20.17 7.48
CA ASP A 250 -20.53 -20.96 6.28
C ASP A 250 -19.19 -21.36 5.64
N LYS A 251 -18.97 -22.67 5.51
CA LYS A 251 -17.80 -23.27 4.85
C LYS A 251 -17.61 -22.70 3.44
N THR A 252 -18.72 -22.42 2.77
CA THR A 252 -18.81 -21.88 1.42
C THR A 252 -18.18 -20.47 1.33
N ALA A 253 -18.28 -19.70 2.40
CA ALA A 253 -17.76 -18.33 2.46
C ALA A 253 -16.21 -18.33 2.46
N TYR A 254 -15.59 -19.24 3.22
CA TYR A 254 -14.14 -19.42 3.25
C TYR A 254 -13.59 -19.93 1.92
N GLU A 255 -14.27 -20.90 1.29
CA GLU A 255 -13.88 -21.43 -0.02
C GLU A 255 -13.96 -20.35 -1.11
N THR A 256 -14.93 -19.44 -1.01
CA THR A 256 -15.05 -18.29 -1.90
C THR A 256 -13.85 -17.34 -1.78
N LEU A 257 -13.47 -16.96 -0.56
CA LEU A 257 -12.29 -16.12 -0.32
C LEU A 257 -11.02 -16.72 -0.88
N GLU A 258 -10.82 -18.02 -0.65
CA GLU A 258 -9.67 -18.75 -1.13
C GLU A 258 -9.64 -18.81 -2.65
N THR A 259 -10.79 -19.05 -3.30
CA THR A 259 -10.92 -19.10 -4.76
C THR A 259 -10.63 -17.75 -5.40
N ILE A 260 -11.14 -16.65 -4.83
CA ILE A 260 -10.89 -15.30 -5.33
C ILE A 260 -9.40 -14.98 -5.25
N LYS A 261 -8.76 -15.22 -4.10
CA LYS A 261 -7.33 -14.90 -3.92
C LYS A 261 -6.37 -15.81 -4.71
N LYS A 262 -6.78 -17.03 -5.06
CA LYS A 262 -6.00 -17.96 -5.90
C LYS A 262 -6.16 -17.70 -7.40
N SER A 263 -7.11 -16.86 -7.81
CA SER A 263 -7.36 -16.59 -9.23
C SER A 263 -6.36 -15.57 -9.79
N ASP A 264 -5.80 -15.86 -10.96
CA ASP A 264 -4.78 -15.03 -11.61
C ASP A 264 -5.27 -13.59 -11.84
N GLY A 265 -4.54 -12.62 -11.27
CA GLY A 265 -4.85 -11.20 -11.38
C GLY A 265 -5.79 -10.64 -10.31
N LEU A 266 -6.27 -11.45 -9.36
CA LEU A 266 -7.10 -11.02 -8.22
C LEU A 266 -6.36 -11.08 -6.86
N GLU A 267 -5.07 -11.43 -6.87
CA GLU A 267 -4.24 -11.59 -5.67
C GLU A 267 -4.30 -10.36 -4.74
N ASN A 268 -4.25 -9.17 -5.34
CA ASN A 268 -4.23 -7.89 -4.64
C ASN A 268 -5.61 -7.23 -4.54
N LEU A 269 -6.68 -7.90 -4.97
CA LEU A 269 -8.02 -7.33 -4.91
C LEU A 269 -8.44 -7.16 -3.44
N PRO A 270 -8.78 -5.94 -2.98
CA PRO A 270 -9.21 -5.71 -1.61
C PRO A 270 -10.54 -6.39 -1.31
N ILE A 271 -10.62 -7.13 -0.21
CA ILE A 271 -11.85 -7.82 0.23
C ILE A 271 -12.25 -7.34 1.63
N ILE A 272 -13.45 -6.79 1.73
CA ILE A 272 -14.11 -6.38 2.98
C ILE A 272 -15.17 -7.43 3.33
N ILE A 273 -15.05 -8.05 4.50
CA ILE A 273 -16.10 -8.92 5.03
C ILE A 273 -17.14 -8.08 5.75
N PHE A 274 -18.39 -8.26 5.37
CA PHE A 274 -19.52 -7.73 6.09
C PHE A 274 -20.25 -8.88 6.78
N THR A 275 -20.41 -8.84 8.10
CA THR A 275 -21.03 -9.97 8.81
C THR A 275 -21.94 -9.54 9.94
N GLY A 276 -23.08 -10.23 10.10
CA GLY A 276 -24.01 -10.00 11.20
C GLY A 276 -23.65 -10.67 12.53
N LYS A 277 -22.59 -11.49 12.56
CA LYS A 277 -22.21 -12.25 13.76
C LYS A 277 -20.91 -11.74 14.35
N ASN A 278 -20.81 -11.86 15.68
CA ASN A 278 -19.54 -11.69 16.36
C ASN A 278 -18.67 -12.91 16.09
N LEU A 279 -17.43 -12.67 15.64
CA LEU A 279 -16.46 -13.69 15.33
C LEU A 279 -15.65 -14.06 16.57
N SER A 280 -15.32 -15.33 16.71
CA SER A 280 -14.28 -15.75 17.65
C SER A 280 -12.90 -15.28 17.14
N LYS A 281 -11.93 -15.17 18.04
CA LYS A 281 -10.55 -14.81 17.69
C LYS A 281 -9.93 -15.74 16.63
N GLY A 282 -10.29 -17.03 16.66
CA GLY A 282 -9.81 -18.01 15.69
C GLY A 282 -10.41 -17.80 14.29
N GLU A 283 -11.71 -17.52 14.21
CA GLU A 283 -12.38 -17.19 12.95
C GLU A 283 -11.84 -15.88 12.35
N GLU A 284 -11.73 -14.84 13.17
CA GLU A 284 -11.19 -13.55 12.76
C GLU A 284 -9.77 -13.69 12.19
N SER A 285 -8.89 -14.44 12.89
CA SER A 285 -7.52 -14.67 12.43
C SER A 285 -7.45 -15.44 11.12
N ARG A 286 -8.37 -16.39 10.88
CA ARG A 286 -8.44 -17.17 9.64
C ARG A 286 -8.94 -16.32 8.48
N ILE A 287 -9.92 -15.45 8.73
CA ILE A 287 -10.48 -14.56 7.71
C ILE A 287 -9.46 -13.50 7.29
N LYS A 288 -8.72 -12.93 8.25
CA LYS A 288 -7.64 -11.96 8.00
C LYS A 288 -6.47 -12.49 7.18
N GLN A 289 -6.40 -13.81 6.92
CA GLN A 289 -5.43 -14.37 5.98
C GLN A 289 -5.78 -14.07 4.51
N TYR A 290 -7.06 -13.82 4.22
CA TYR A 290 -7.58 -13.63 2.86
C TYR A 290 -8.31 -12.30 2.68
N ALA A 291 -8.94 -11.77 3.72
CA ALA A 291 -9.65 -10.50 3.69
C ALA A 291 -8.82 -9.40 4.37
N ASP A 292 -8.93 -8.20 3.81
CA ASP A 292 -8.18 -7.02 4.24
C ASP A 292 -8.88 -6.31 5.41
N SER A 293 -10.22 -6.42 5.50
CA SER A 293 -11.01 -5.83 6.58
C SER A 293 -12.25 -6.65 6.95
N ILE A 294 -12.71 -6.49 8.19
CA ILE A 294 -13.93 -7.14 8.71
C ILE A 294 -14.80 -6.10 9.40
N VAL A 295 -16.04 -5.95 8.94
CA VAL A 295 -17.05 -5.03 9.47
C VAL A 295 -18.26 -5.81 9.98
N VAL A 296 -18.67 -5.55 11.22
CA VAL A 296 -19.85 -6.15 11.83
C VAL A 296 -21.10 -5.30 11.52
N LYS A 297 -22.19 -5.93 11.04
CA LYS A 297 -23.50 -5.32 10.75
C LYS A 297 -24.06 -4.69 12.02
N THR A 298 -23.99 -3.35 12.08
CA THR A 298 -24.45 -2.52 13.20
C THR A 298 -25.06 -1.23 12.62
N ALA A 299 -25.68 -0.39 13.43
CA ALA A 299 -26.34 0.83 12.94
C ALA A 299 -25.41 1.79 12.14
N HIS A 300 -24.10 1.73 12.37
CA HIS A 300 -23.10 2.58 11.70
C HIS A 300 -22.18 1.81 10.75
N SER A 301 -22.50 0.55 10.43
CA SER A 301 -21.58 -0.30 9.67
C SER A 301 -21.45 0.10 8.21
N TYR A 302 -22.45 0.74 7.60
CA TYR A 302 -22.33 1.24 6.23
C TYR A 302 -21.30 2.37 6.10
N GLN A 303 -21.25 3.29 7.06
CA GLN A 303 -20.19 4.30 7.11
C GLN A 303 -18.82 3.65 7.27
N ARG A 304 -18.68 2.65 8.15
CA ARG A 304 -17.41 1.91 8.28
C ARG A 304 -17.01 1.22 6.99
N ILE A 305 -17.94 0.56 6.28
CA ILE A 305 -17.65 -0.05 4.98
C ILE A 305 -17.14 1.01 4.01
N LEU A 306 -17.80 2.18 3.98
CA LEU A 306 -17.37 3.29 3.12
C LEU A 306 -15.96 3.77 3.50
N ASP A 307 -15.65 3.92 4.78
CA ASP A 307 -14.33 4.33 5.26
C ASP A 307 -13.24 3.32 4.85
N GLU A 308 -13.50 2.02 5.05
CA GLU A 308 -12.60 0.93 4.65
C GLU A 308 -12.43 0.89 3.13
N ALA A 309 -13.54 0.96 2.37
CA ALA A 309 -13.50 0.99 0.92
C ALA A 309 -12.77 2.25 0.42
N ALA A 310 -12.96 3.41 1.04
CA ALA A 310 -12.26 4.64 0.68
C ALA A 310 -10.74 4.51 0.90
N VAL A 311 -10.31 3.84 1.97
CA VAL A 311 -8.91 3.52 2.23
C VAL A 311 -8.34 2.62 1.11
N PHE A 312 -9.02 1.53 0.75
CA PHE A 312 -8.54 0.61 -0.28
C PHE A 312 -8.60 1.18 -1.70
N LEU A 313 -9.63 1.98 -1.98
CA LEU A 313 -9.88 2.59 -3.29
C LEU A 313 -9.20 3.95 -3.46
N HIS A 314 -8.50 4.45 -2.44
CA HIS A 314 -7.79 5.72 -2.43
C HIS A 314 -8.70 6.90 -2.82
N LEU A 315 -9.94 6.89 -2.32
CA LEU A 315 -10.86 7.98 -2.56
C LEU A 315 -10.40 9.19 -1.76
N VAL A 316 -9.89 10.21 -2.45
CA VAL A 316 -9.66 11.53 -1.85
C VAL A 316 -11.03 12.14 -1.58
N GLU A 317 -11.34 12.42 -0.31
CA GLU A 317 -12.45 13.30 0.03
C GLU A 317 -12.15 14.69 -0.55
N GLU A 318 -12.73 15.01 -1.72
CA GLU A 318 -12.87 16.39 -2.15
C GLU A 318 -13.74 17.10 -1.11
N LYS A 319 -13.13 17.76 -0.13
CA LYS A 319 -13.84 18.74 0.67
C LYS A 319 -14.27 19.86 -0.27
N ASP A 320 -15.54 19.82 -0.67
CA ASP A 320 -16.24 20.89 -1.35
C ASP A 320 -16.14 22.15 -0.48
N HIS A 321 -15.14 23.00 -0.74
CA HIS A 321 -15.10 24.37 -0.25
C HIS A 321 -16.12 25.21 -1.02
N LYS A 322 -17.42 24.89 -0.89
CA LYS A 322 -18.47 25.88 -1.12
C LYS A 322 -18.63 26.68 0.15
N GLY A 323 -17.86 27.76 0.23
CA GLY A 323 -18.01 28.79 1.23
C GLY A 323 -19.45 29.30 1.26
N LYS A 324 -20.22 28.84 2.25
CA LYS A 324 -21.34 29.62 2.76
C LYS A 324 -20.72 30.82 3.46
N GLN A 325 -20.63 31.95 2.76
CA GLN A 325 -20.46 33.24 3.42
C GLN A 325 -21.63 33.43 4.39
N PRO A 326 -21.40 33.65 5.69
CA PRO A 326 -22.44 34.16 6.55
C PRO A 326 -22.68 35.63 6.19
N SER A 327 -23.94 35.94 5.88
CA SER A 327 -24.44 37.31 5.70
C SER A 327 -24.11 38.14 6.93
N LYS A 328 -23.45 39.29 6.72
CA LYS A 328 -23.25 40.33 7.73
C LYS A 328 -24.61 40.74 8.29
N SER A 329 -24.87 40.43 9.56
CA SER A 329 -25.86 41.15 10.35
C SER A 329 -25.12 42.23 11.11
N GLU A 330 -25.39 43.48 10.73
CA GLU A 330 -24.96 44.69 11.41
C GLU A 330 -25.46 44.66 12.86
N THR A 331 -24.55 44.66 13.83
CA THR A 331 -24.87 45.04 15.20
C THR A 331 -24.18 46.36 15.49
N LEU A 332 -25.03 47.35 15.76
CA LEU A 332 -24.72 48.73 16.09
C LEU A 332 -23.70 48.82 17.24
N GLN A 333 -22.69 49.67 17.04
CA GLN A 333 -21.81 50.17 18.09
C GLN A 333 -22.60 51.13 18.99
N ASN A 334 -22.72 50.79 20.27
CA ASN A 334 -22.95 51.76 21.34
C ASN A 334 -21.57 52.21 21.86
N VAL A 335 -21.17 53.45 21.56
CA VAL A 335 -20.28 54.24 22.42
C VAL A 335 -20.64 55.71 22.30
N SER A 336 -21.47 56.20 23.23
CA SER A 336 -21.37 57.46 24.00
C SER A 336 -22.74 57.85 24.55
#